data_AF-A0A0F9F448-F1
#
_entry.id   AF-A0A0F9F448-F1
#
_cell.length_a   1.000
_cell.length_b   1.000
_cell.length_c   1.000
_cell.angle_alpha   90.00
_cell.angle_beta   90.00
_cell.angle_gamma   90.00
#
_symmetry.space_group_name_H-M   'P 1'
#
loop_
_entity.id
_entity.type
_entity.pdbx_description
1 polymer ?
#
loop_
_entity_poly.entity_id
_entity_poly.type
_entity_poly.pdbx_seq_one_letter_code
_entity_poly.pdbx_strand_id
1 'polypeptide(L)' 'DNSANEKFYGLDEVTVKEIFNNEVTVPDEAKELIKLLEKYCKETE' A
#
# COMPACT_ATOMS: atom_id res chain seq x y z
N ASP A 1 26.88 -1.46 11.28
CA ASP A 1 25.95 -2.47 10.76
C ASP A 1 24.52 -2.08 10.95
N ASN A 2 23.86 -1.73 9.84
CA ASN A 2 22.44 -1.39 9.79
C ASN A 2 21.64 -2.58 9.22
N SER A 3 21.96 -3.79 9.70
CA SER A 3 21.46 -5.07 9.18
C SER A 3 19.98 -5.34 9.48
N ALA A 4 19.32 -4.44 10.21
CA ALA A 4 17.87 -4.46 10.43
C ALA A 4 17.06 -3.83 9.28
N ASN A 5 17.70 -3.02 8.42
CA ASN A 5 16.98 -2.25 7.40
C ASN A 5 16.68 -3.02 6.10
N GLU A 6 17.40 -4.09 5.79
CA GLU A 6 17.22 -4.79 4.50
C GLU A 6 15.97 -5.68 4.44
N LYS A 7 15.33 -5.96 5.58
CA LYS A 7 14.17 -6.86 5.64
C LYS A 7 12.82 -6.16 5.57
N PHE A 8 12.80 -4.82 5.67
CA PHE A 8 11.57 -4.04 5.73
C PHE A 8 11.24 -3.27 4.46
N TYR A 9 12.22 -3.02 3.59
CA TYR A 9 11.96 -2.48 2.26
C TYR A 9 11.74 -3.65 1.31
N GLY A 10 10.52 -3.78 0.79
CA GLY A 10 10.17 -4.81 -0.18
C GLY A 10 11.22 -4.85 -1.29
N LEU A 11 11.62 -6.07 -1.66
CA LEU A 11 12.59 -6.31 -2.73
C LEU A 11 12.13 -5.75 -4.08
N ASP A 12 10.84 -5.47 -4.21
CA ASP A 12 10.19 -4.95 -5.40
C ASP A 12 9.73 -3.51 -5.16
N GLU A 13 10.04 -2.63 -6.11
CA GLU A 13 9.41 -1.31 -6.19
C GLU A 13 7.91 -1.49 -6.47
N VAL A 14 7.07 -1.10 -5.52
CA VAL A 14 5.61 -1.11 -5.66
C VAL A 14 5.12 0.33 -5.74
N THR A 15 4.38 0.63 -6.79
CA THR A 15 3.74 1.93 -6.97
C THR A 15 2.39 1.98 -6.27
N VAL A 16 1.99 3.18 -5.86
CA VAL A 16 0.63 3.43 -5.32
C VAL A 16 -0.44 3.01 -6.33
N LYS A 17 -0.19 3.19 -7.63
CA LYS A 17 -1.13 2.81 -8.68
C LYS A 17 -1.40 1.31 -8.70
N GLU A 18 -0.35 0.49 -8.61
CA GLU A 18 -0.47 -0.97 -8.57
C GLU A 18 -1.25 -1.43 -7.34
N ILE A 19 -1.05 -0.77 -6.20
CA ILE A 19 -1.79 -1.05 -4.95
C ILE A 19 -3.28 -0.79 -5.13
N PHE A 20 -3.67 0.38 -5.64
CA PHE A 20 -5.09 0.73 -5.84
C PHE A 20 -5.74 -0.11 -6.95
N ASN A 21 -4.97 -0.55 -7.95
CA ASN A 21 -5.45 -1.44 -9.01
C ASN A 21 -5.54 -2.92 -8.58
N ASN A 22 -5.12 -3.27 -7.35
CA ASN A 22 -4.98 -4.65 -6.87
C ASN A 22 -4.04 -5.51 -7.74
N GLU A 23 -3.04 -4.88 -8.38
CA GLU A 23 -2.01 -5.56 -9.19
C GLU A 23 -0.94 -6.21 -8.31
N VAL A 24 -0.91 -5.87 -7.01
CA VAL A 24 0.00 -6.42 -6.00
C VAL A 24 -0.76 -6.98 -4.81
N THR A 25 -0.19 -8.01 -4.18
CA THR A 25 -0.75 -8.57 -2.95
C THR A 25 -0.34 -7.68 -1.77
N VAL A 26 -1.31 -7.01 -1.17
CA VAL A 26 -1.12 -6.22 0.05
C VAL A 26 -1.74 -6.92 1.26
N PRO A 27 -1.21 -6.70 2.48
CA PRO A 27 -1.82 -7.19 3.72
C PRO A 27 -3.27 -6.71 3.88
N ASP A 28 -4.09 -7.49 4.58
CA ASP A 28 -5.51 -7.17 4.74
C ASP A 28 -5.72 -5.86 5.51
N GLU A 29 -4.85 -5.53 6.47
CA GLU A 29 -4.87 -4.25 7.18
C GLU A 29 -4.66 -3.07 6.23
N ALA A 30 -3.79 -3.23 5.22
CA ALA A 30 -3.55 -2.20 4.21
C ALA A 30 -4.77 -2.03 3.28
N LYS A 31 -5.49 -3.11 2.96
CA LYS A 31 -6.74 -3.05 2.17
C LYS A 31 -7.80 -2.21 2.86
N GLU A 32 -7.94 -2.32 4.17
CA GLU A 32 -8.90 -1.52 4.93
C GLU A 32 -8.54 -0.03 4.91
N LEU A 33 -7.25 0.31 5.00
CA LEU A 33 -6.79 1.70 4.87
C LEU A 33 -7.04 2.26 3.46
N ILE A 34 -6.81 1.48 2.41
CA ILE A 34 -7.08 1.87 1.01
C ILE A 34 -8.58 2.14 0.82
N LYS A 35 -9.46 1.25 1.29
CA LYS A 35 -10.92 1.45 1.23
C LYS A 35 -11.36 2.72 1.95
N LEU A 36 -10.76 2.99 3.12
CA LEU A 36 -11.04 4.19 3.88
C LEU A 36 -10.65 5.45 3.11
N LEU A 37 -9.46 5.46 2.49
CA LEU A 37 -8.99 6.55 1.64
C LEU A 37 -9.92 6.77 0.44
N GLU A 38 -10.31 5.71 -0.26
CA GLU A 38 -11.26 5.82 -1.39
C GLU A 38 -12.58 6.44 -0.98
N LYS A 39 -13.09 6.11 0.22
CA LYS A 39 -14.32 6.69 0.75
C LYS A 39 -14.17 8.19 0.96
N TYR A 40 -13.11 8.63 1.64
CA TYR A 40 -12.90 10.06 1.92
C TYR A 40 -12.61 10.88 0.66
N CYS A 41 -11.88 10.34 -0.32
CA CYS A 41 -11.61 11.06 -1.56
C CYS A 41 -12.87 11.23 -2.44
N LYS A 42 -13.82 10.28 -2.40
CA LYS A 42 -15.11 10.40 -3.12
C LYS A 42 -16.07 11.38 -2.44
N GLU A 43 -15.93 11.62 -1.14
CA GLU A 43 -16.75 12.60 -0.41
C GLU A 43 -16.34 14.06 -0.69
N THR A 44 -15.23 14.29 -1.39
CA THR A 44 -14.71 15.61 -1.75
C THR A 44 -14.99 16.06 -3.19
N GLU A 45 -15.75 15.29 -3.97
CA GLU A 45 -16.31 15.68 -5.29
C GLU A 45 -17.77 16.14 -5.15
#